data_AF-A0A177AU69-F1
#
_entry.id   AF-A0A177AU69-F1
#
_cell.length_a   1.000
_cell.length_b   1.000
_cell.length_c   1.000
_cell.angle_alpha   90.00
_cell.angle_beta   90.00
_cell.angle_gamma   90.00
#
_symmetry.space_group_name_H-M   'P 1'
#
loop_
_entity.id
_entity.type
_entity.pdbx_description
1 polymer ?
#
loop_
_entity_poly.entity_id
_entity_poly.type
_entity_poly.pdbx_seq_one_letter_code
_entity_poly.pdbx_strand_id
1 'polypeptide(L)'
;KKVQRWCKKDKIRRWLPNCVYFYNQHMGGTDRMGQNINANNSNIIIININRIGIRGKKWWWCIFTWMLDVALNNAWVLCKESGINITNLHFRQRIAMYYLEKYGISLKNKRKRYNCNFSVLRYNNMSHLVKNVPNNTRRCVILGCSSVGRTECSKCDVDLDKSSDIKNTA
;
A
#
# COMPACT_ATOMS: atom_id res chain seq x y z
N LYS A 1 -13.35 32.05 33.45
CA LYS A 1 -14.49 31.16 33.09
C LYS A 1 -14.57 30.03 34.13
N LYS A 2 -15.76 29.62 34.57
CA LYS A 2 -15.93 28.45 35.46
C LYS A 2 -16.25 27.24 34.57
N VAL A 3 -15.48 26.16 34.67
CA VAL A 3 -15.70 24.93 33.88
C VAL A 3 -16.30 23.84 34.78
N GLN A 4 -17.32 23.14 34.28
CA GLN A 4 -17.95 22.03 34.99
C GLN A 4 -17.52 20.69 34.39
N ARG A 5 -17.26 19.70 35.26
CA ARG A 5 -16.99 18.31 34.88
C ARG A 5 -18.09 17.41 35.42
N TRP A 6 -18.49 16.41 34.64
CA TRP A 6 -19.38 15.35 35.10
C TRP A 6 -18.68 14.40 36.07
N CYS A 7 -19.25 14.21 37.26
CA CYS A 7 -18.81 13.19 38.21
C CYS A 7 -19.62 11.92 38.00
N LYS A 8 -19.00 10.82 37.54
CA LYS A 8 -19.70 9.53 37.32
C LYS A 8 -20.22 8.91 38.61
N LYS A 9 -19.50 9.08 39.74
CA LYS A 9 -19.87 8.51 41.04
C LYS A 9 -21.16 9.13 41.56
N ASP A 10 -21.21 10.46 41.57
CA ASP A 10 -22.32 11.20 42.18
C ASP A 10 -23.40 11.58 41.15
N LYS A 11 -23.16 11.33 39.86
CA LYS A 11 -24.01 11.75 38.72
C LYS A 11 -24.37 13.25 38.76
N ILE A 12 -23.45 14.09 39.24
CA ILE A 12 -23.62 15.55 39.37
C ILE A 12 -22.48 16.27 38.63
N ARG A 13 -22.76 17.49 38.14
CA ARG A 13 -21.74 18.39 37.58
C ARG A 13 -21.02 19.12 38.70
N ARG A 14 -19.70 18.93 38.80
CA ARG A 14 -18.85 19.58 39.81
C ARG A 14 -18.00 20.66 39.16
N TRP A 15 -17.77 21.76 39.88
CA TRP A 15 -16.88 22.82 39.45
C TRP A 15 -15.43 22.33 39.43
N LEU A 16 -14.72 22.62 38.34
CA LEU A 16 -13.32 22.25 38.15
C LEU A 16 -12.44 23.52 38.19
N PRO A 17 -11.31 23.50 38.92
CA PRO A 17 -10.33 24.58 38.86
C PRO A 17 -9.80 24.77 37.44
N ASN A 18 -9.53 26.02 37.05
CA ASN A 18 -9.03 26.33 35.71
C ASN A 18 -7.67 25.70 35.42
N CYS A 19 -6.78 25.59 36.41
CA CYS A 19 -5.49 24.91 36.25
C CYS A 19 -5.65 23.44 35.82
N VAL A 20 -6.60 22.72 36.43
CA VAL A 20 -6.90 21.33 36.09
C VAL A 20 -7.55 21.22 34.72
N TYR A 21 -8.39 22.19 34.35
CA TYR A 21 -8.98 22.24 33.01
C TYR A 21 -7.91 22.38 31.93
N PHE A 22 -7.02 23.37 32.05
CA PHE A 22 -5.94 23.58 31.08
C PHE A 22 -5.00 22.37 31.01
N TYR A 23 -4.65 21.79 32.15
CA TYR A 23 -3.87 20.56 32.17
C TYR A 23 -4.55 19.44 31.37
N ASN A 24 -5.82 19.16 31.62
CA ASN A 24 -6.55 18.11 30.91
C ASN A 24 -6.69 18.36 29.40
N GLN A 25 -6.74 19.62 28.96
CA GLN A 25 -6.79 19.96 27.54
C GLN A 25 -5.46 19.69 26.82
N HIS A 26 -4.34 19.95 27.49
CA HIS A 26 -3.01 19.91 26.86
C HIS A 26 -2.21 18.63 27.15
N MET A 27 -2.50 17.90 28.25
CA MET A 27 -1.72 16.73 28.69
C MET A 27 -1.67 15.58 27.66
N GLY A 28 -2.69 15.45 26.81
CA GLY A 28 -2.81 14.32 25.88
C GLY A 28 -1.96 14.41 24.62
N GLY A 29 -0.93 15.26 24.54
CA GLY A 29 -0.09 15.38 23.34
C GLY A 29 0.62 14.07 22.99
N THR A 30 1.34 13.51 23.95
CA THR A 30 2.09 12.25 23.81
C THR A 30 1.17 11.06 23.57
N ASP A 31 0.07 10.97 24.32
CA ASP A 31 -0.90 9.87 24.18
C ASP A 31 -1.61 9.91 22.81
N ARG A 32 -1.95 11.10 22.31
CA ARG A 32 -2.51 11.26 20.96
C ARG A 32 -1.52 10.86 19.89
N MET A 33 -0.24 11.19 20.04
CA MET A 33 0.81 10.73 19.13
C MET A 33 0.92 9.20 19.15
N GLY A 34 0.93 8.59 20.34
CA GLY A 34 0.93 7.13 20.49
C GLY A 34 -0.30 6.47 19.87
N GLN A 35 -1.49 7.03 20.08
CA GLN A 35 -2.74 6.55 19.47
C GLN A 35 -2.72 6.69 17.94
N ASN A 36 -2.25 7.82 17.41
CA ASN A 36 -2.13 8.04 15.97
C ASN A 36 -1.15 7.05 15.35
N ILE A 37 0.01 6.86 15.97
CA ILE A 37 0.99 5.87 15.55
C ILE A 37 0.33 4.48 15.60
N ASN A 38 -0.22 4.04 16.73
CA ASN A 38 -0.84 2.73 16.88
C ASN A 38 -2.03 2.47 15.91
N ALA A 39 -2.89 3.46 15.68
CA ALA A 39 -4.01 3.34 14.75
C ALA A 39 -3.52 3.15 13.31
N ASN A 40 -2.49 3.88 12.91
CA ASN A 40 -1.87 3.78 11.59
C ASN A 40 -1.04 2.48 11.42
N ASN A 41 -0.46 2.00 12.52
CA ASN A 41 0.40 0.80 12.57
C ASN A 41 -0.34 -0.51 12.33
N SER A 42 -1.67 -0.50 12.40
CA SER A 42 -2.51 -1.66 12.08
C SER A 42 -2.43 -2.09 10.61
N ASN A 43 -1.92 -1.23 9.70
CA ASN A 43 -1.95 -1.49 8.25
C ASN A 43 -0.67 -1.12 7.47
N ILE A 44 0.45 -0.80 8.12
CA ILE A 44 1.62 -0.22 7.41
C ILE A 44 2.84 -1.16 7.36
N ILE A 45 3.43 -1.17 6.16
CA ILE A 45 4.52 -1.99 5.64
C ILE A 45 5.67 -2.20 6.63
N ILE A 46 6.06 -1.19 7.42
CA ILE A 46 7.23 -1.25 8.32
C ILE A 46 6.97 -2.09 9.59
N ILE A 47 5.72 -2.14 10.07
CA ILE A 47 5.34 -2.89 11.28
C ILE A 47 4.74 -4.23 10.89
N ASN A 48 4.09 -4.33 9.73
CA ASN A 48 3.82 -5.63 9.13
C ASN A 48 5.13 -6.38 8.82
N ILE A 49 6.22 -5.68 8.48
CA ILE A 49 7.59 -6.24 8.44
C ILE A 49 8.08 -6.74 9.81
N ASN A 50 7.58 -6.21 10.93
CA ASN A 50 7.88 -6.70 12.28
C ASN A 50 6.97 -7.88 12.71
N ARG A 51 5.77 -8.02 12.12
CA ARG A 51 4.87 -9.19 12.28
C ARG A 51 5.25 -10.36 11.37
N ILE A 52 5.63 -10.08 10.13
CA ILE A 52 6.33 -11.03 9.24
C ILE A 52 7.68 -11.23 9.91
N GLY A 53 7.90 -12.39 10.52
CA GLY A 53 9.12 -12.67 11.27
C GLY A 53 10.37 -12.58 10.38
N ILE A 54 10.88 -11.38 10.14
CA ILE A 54 12.23 -11.20 9.61
C ILE A 54 13.16 -11.67 10.73
N ARG A 55 13.64 -12.90 10.56
CA ARG A 55 14.54 -13.58 11.47
C ARG A 55 15.84 -12.76 11.57
N GLY A 56 16.28 -12.43 12.80
CA GLY A 56 17.57 -11.76 13.04
C GLY A 56 17.54 -10.26 13.40
N LYS A 57 16.41 -9.70 13.81
CA LYS A 57 16.34 -8.30 14.28
C LYS A 57 16.98 -8.14 15.67
N LYS A 58 17.96 -7.24 15.77
CA LYS A 58 18.56 -6.81 17.05
C LYS A 58 17.57 -5.92 17.83
N TRP A 59 17.66 -5.88 19.15
CA TRP A 59 16.75 -5.15 20.04
C TRP A 59 16.59 -3.66 19.67
N TRP A 60 17.66 -3.02 19.17
CA TRP A 60 17.65 -1.62 18.77
C TRP A 60 16.75 -1.33 17.56
N TRP A 61 16.40 -2.35 16.76
CA TRP A 61 15.56 -2.21 15.56
C TRP A 61 14.17 -1.64 15.88
N CYS A 62 13.61 -2.03 17.03
CA CYS A 62 12.32 -1.52 17.50
C CYS A 62 12.38 0.00 17.74
N ILE A 63 13.49 0.50 18.30
CA ILE A 63 13.69 1.92 18.57
C ILE A 63 13.87 2.68 17.26
N PHE A 64 14.69 2.17 16.35
CA PHE A 64 14.93 2.78 15.05
C PHE A 64 13.64 2.94 14.21
N THR A 65 12.86 1.85 14.12
CA THR A 65 11.59 1.88 13.37
C THR A 65 10.56 2.80 14.01
N TRP A 66 10.50 2.85 15.34
CA TRP A 66 9.64 3.79 16.06
C TRP A 66 10.01 5.25 15.76
N MET A 67 11.29 5.61 15.75
CA MET A 67 11.72 6.97 15.40
C MET A 67 11.31 7.37 13.98
N LEU A 68 11.39 6.45 13.01
CA LEU A 68 10.93 6.70 11.64
C LEU A 68 9.41 6.96 11.58
N ASP A 69 8.63 6.17 12.32
CA ASP A 69 7.17 6.36 12.37
C ASP A 69 6.77 7.69 13.01
N VAL A 70 7.49 8.12 14.06
CA VAL A 70 7.31 9.44 14.68
C VAL A 70 7.64 10.56 13.70
N ALA A 71 8.79 10.47 13.00
CA ALA A 71 9.20 11.45 12.01
C ALA A 71 8.18 11.60 10.87
N LEU A 72 7.66 10.48 10.34
CA LEU A 72 6.62 10.47 9.31
C LEU A 72 5.30 11.08 9.81
N ASN A 73 4.90 10.78 11.05
CA ASN A 73 3.70 11.36 11.62
C ASN A 73 3.82 12.88 11.79
N ASN A 74 4.98 13.37 12.24
CA ASN A 74 5.23 14.81 12.38
C ASN A 74 5.24 15.51 11.01
N ALA A 75 5.88 14.92 10.01
CA ALA A 75 5.86 15.45 8.64
C ALA A 75 4.43 15.50 8.07
N TRP A 76 3.58 14.52 8.38
CA TRP A 76 2.17 14.53 7.97
C TRP A 76 1.37 15.61 8.68
N VAL A 77 1.61 15.85 9.98
CA VAL A 77 0.97 16.95 10.71
C VAL A 77 1.32 18.30 10.09
N LEU A 78 2.60 18.54 9.79
CA LEU A 78 3.06 19.75 9.10
C LEU A 78 2.43 19.91 7.71
N CYS A 79 2.29 18.81 6.97
CA CYS A 79 1.64 18.79 5.65
C CYS A 79 0.15 19.16 5.74
N LYS A 80 -0.54 18.79 6.82
CA LYS A 80 -1.92 19.24 7.05
C LYS A 80 -1.98 20.70 7.46
N GLU A 81 -1.02 21.16 8.26
CA GLU A 81 -0.92 22.57 8.65
C GLU A 81 -0.64 23.48 7.46
N SER A 82 0.04 22.99 6.42
CA SER A 82 0.22 23.72 5.15
C SER A 82 -1.03 23.72 4.25
N GLY A 83 -2.15 23.17 4.69
CA GLY A 83 -3.43 23.18 3.98
C GLY A 83 -3.68 21.98 3.07
N ILE A 84 -2.78 20.98 3.06
CA ILE A 84 -2.95 19.78 2.23
C ILE A 84 -3.77 18.74 2.99
N ASN A 85 -5.01 18.51 2.55
CA ASN A 85 -5.88 17.50 3.13
C ASN A 85 -5.59 16.11 2.55
N ILE A 86 -4.56 15.44 3.09
CA ILE A 86 -4.17 14.09 2.69
C ILE A 86 -4.31 13.12 3.87
N THR A 87 -4.81 11.91 3.60
CA THR A 87 -4.85 10.86 4.62
C THR A 87 -3.43 10.40 4.95
N ASN A 88 -3.18 9.98 6.19
CA ASN A 88 -1.84 9.54 6.64
C ASN A 88 -1.32 8.38 5.77
N LEU A 89 -2.19 7.46 5.38
CA LEU A 89 -1.88 6.35 4.48
C LEU A 89 -1.40 6.84 3.11
N HIS A 90 -2.14 7.75 2.49
CA HIS A 90 -1.80 8.26 1.15
C HIS A 90 -0.52 9.10 1.18
N PHE A 91 -0.28 9.84 2.26
CA PHE A 91 0.97 10.57 2.48
C PHE A 91 2.18 9.63 2.51
N ARG A 92 2.10 8.54 3.28
CA ARG A 92 3.17 7.53 3.35
C ARG A 92 3.37 6.79 2.03
N GLN A 93 2.29 6.45 1.32
CA GLN A 93 2.37 5.83 0.00
C GLN A 93 3.11 6.73 -0.99
N ARG A 94 2.80 8.04 -1.04
CA ARG A 94 3.51 9.00 -1.89
C ARG A 94 4.99 9.07 -1.58
N ILE A 95 5.36 9.08 -0.30
CA ILE A 95 6.77 9.07 0.12
C ILE A 95 7.46 7.79 -0.37
N ALA A 96 6.85 6.62 -0.14
CA ALA A 96 7.41 5.35 -0.57
C ALA A 96 7.59 5.29 -2.10
N MET A 97 6.58 5.73 -2.86
CA MET A 97 6.65 5.81 -4.31
C MET A 97 7.76 6.77 -4.78
N TYR A 98 7.89 7.94 -4.16
CA TYR A 98 8.95 8.90 -4.47
C TYR A 98 10.35 8.30 -4.27
N TYR A 99 10.59 7.62 -3.15
CA TYR A 99 11.88 6.97 -2.91
C TYR A 99 12.14 5.80 -3.86
N LEU A 100 11.11 5.01 -4.19
CA LEU A 100 11.22 3.93 -5.17
C LEU A 100 11.47 4.44 -6.59
N GLU A 101 10.89 5.58 -6.96
CA GLU A 101 11.12 6.18 -8.27
C GLU A 101 12.53 6.78 -8.37
N LYS A 102 12.95 7.49 -7.32
CA LYS A 102 14.23 8.20 -7.30
C LYS A 102 15.45 7.30 -7.11
N TYR A 103 15.32 6.26 -6.28
CA TYR A 103 16.44 5.38 -5.89
C TYR A 103 16.19 3.91 -6.22
N GLY A 104 15.00 3.56 -6.72
CA GLY A 104 14.68 2.17 -7.04
C GLY A 104 15.46 1.71 -8.26
N ILE A 105 16.07 0.55 -8.12
CA ILE A 105 16.65 -0.18 -9.24
C ILE A 105 15.48 -0.84 -9.97
N SER A 106 15.33 -0.57 -11.27
CA SER A 106 14.32 -1.25 -12.07
C SER A 106 14.59 -2.75 -12.02
N LEU A 107 13.66 -3.50 -11.42
CA LEU A 107 13.68 -4.96 -11.47
C LEU A 107 13.64 -5.34 -12.96
N LYS A 108 14.78 -5.83 -13.48
CA LYS A 108 14.93 -6.23 -14.90
C LYS A 108 13.86 -7.22 -15.38
N ASN A 109 13.19 -7.90 -14.44
CA ASN A 109 12.12 -8.86 -14.68
C ASN A 109 10.78 -8.40 -14.08
N LYS A 110 10.23 -7.27 -14.54
CA LYS A 110 8.79 -7.03 -14.34
C LYS A 110 8.04 -8.03 -15.22
N ARG A 111 7.55 -9.13 -14.63
CA ARG A 111 6.47 -9.91 -15.25
C ARG A 111 5.33 -8.91 -15.49
N LYS A 112 5.04 -8.59 -16.76
CA LYS A 112 3.82 -7.85 -17.10
C LYS A 112 2.66 -8.68 -16.56
N ARG A 113 2.00 -8.19 -15.50
CA ARG A 113 0.69 -8.71 -15.14
C ARG A 113 -0.25 -8.19 -16.22
N TYR A 114 -0.52 -9.01 -17.22
CA TYR A 114 -1.51 -8.70 -18.24
C TYR A 114 -2.88 -8.66 -17.57
N ASN A 115 -3.35 -7.47 -17.20
CA ASN A 115 -4.76 -7.25 -16.98
C ASN A 115 -5.39 -7.02 -18.35
N CYS A 116 -5.53 -8.09 -19.14
CA CYS A 116 -6.16 -7.97 -20.44
C CYS A 116 -7.68 -7.90 -20.24
N ASN A 117 -8.23 -6.68 -20.24
CA ASN A 117 -9.62 -6.50 -20.63
C ASN A 117 -9.72 -6.95 -22.09
N PHE A 118 -10.11 -8.21 -22.28
CA PHE A 118 -10.21 -8.90 -23.57
C PHE A 118 -11.06 -8.12 -24.60
N SER A 119 -11.97 -7.27 -24.13
CA SER A 119 -12.86 -6.45 -24.94
C SER A 119 -12.18 -5.31 -25.71
N VAL A 120 -11.06 -4.75 -25.24
CA VAL A 120 -10.44 -3.55 -25.87
C VAL A 120 -9.48 -3.91 -27.01
N LEU A 121 -8.92 -5.14 -27.01
CA LEU A 121 -7.90 -5.57 -27.98
C LEU A 121 -8.45 -6.06 -29.33
N ARG A 122 -9.79 -6.18 -29.47
CA ARG A 122 -10.44 -6.73 -30.68
C ARG A 122 -10.66 -5.73 -31.83
N TYR A 123 -10.57 -4.41 -31.60
CA TYR A 123 -11.01 -3.41 -32.59
C TYR A 123 -9.90 -2.77 -33.43
N ASN A 124 -8.64 -3.11 -33.19
CA ASN A 124 -7.55 -2.59 -34.01
C ASN A 124 -7.41 -3.55 -35.20
N ASN A 125 -8.06 -3.26 -36.35
CA ASN A 125 -8.06 -3.99 -37.65
C ASN A 125 -6.69 -4.49 -38.19
N MET A 126 -5.61 -4.30 -37.43
CA MET A 126 -4.36 -5.03 -37.58
C MET A 126 -4.51 -6.45 -37.04
N SER A 127 -4.52 -7.43 -37.95
CA SER A 127 -4.51 -8.87 -37.68
C SER A 127 -3.50 -9.25 -36.58
N HIS A 128 -3.96 -10.00 -35.58
CA HIS A 128 -3.10 -10.58 -34.56
C HIS A 128 -2.32 -11.75 -35.17
N LEU A 129 -1.03 -11.53 -35.49
CA LEU A 129 -0.19 -12.58 -36.06
C LEU A 129 0.40 -13.45 -34.94
N VAL A 130 0.00 -14.73 -34.95
CA VAL A 130 0.54 -15.77 -34.07
C VAL A 130 1.82 -16.32 -34.69
N LYS A 131 2.91 -16.33 -33.91
CA LYS A 131 4.20 -16.92 -34.31
C LYS A 131 4.55 -18.07 -33.38
N ASN A 132 5.25 -19.06 -33.91
CA ASN A 132 5.74 -20.20 -33.14
C ASN A 132 6.99 -19.80 -32.37
N VAL A 133 7.04 -20.14 -31.07
CA VAL A 133 8.19 -19.87 -30.21
C VAL A 133 8.79 -21.20 -29.77
N PRO A 134 9.86 -21.68 -30.43
CA PRO A 134 10.56 -22.87 -29.97
C PRO A 134 11.21 -22.59 -28.60
N ASN A 135 11.15 -23.57 -27.70
CA ASN A 135 11.72 -23.52 -26.34
C ASN A 135 11.12 -22.46 -25.39
N ASN A 136 9.84 -22.17 -25.54
CA ASN A 136 9.15 -21.29 -24.60
C ASN A 136 8.97 -21.96 -23.22
N THR A 137 9.11 -21.17 -22.15
CA THR A 137 8.85 -21.58 -20.76
C THR A 137 7.60 -20.93 -20.18
N ARG A 138 6.99 -19.98 -20.91
CA ARG A 138 5.81 -19.24 -20.48
C ARG A 138 4.55 -20.10 -20.63
N ARG A 139 3.62 -19.98 -19.68
CA ARG A 139 2.34 -20.71 -19.70
C ARG A 139 1.31 -19.99 -20.56
N CYS A 140 0.36 -20.75 -21.09
CA CYS A 140 -0.77 -20.22 -21.82
C CYS A 140 -1.53 -19.17 -20.99
N VAL A 141 -1.92 -18.06 -21.63
CA VAL A 141 -2.64 -16.95 -20.97
C VAL A 141 -4.11 -17.28 -20.68
N ILE A 142 -4.66 -18.31 -21.31
CA ILE A 142 -6.07 -18.69 -21.17
C ILE A 142 -6.34 -19.24 -19.77
N LEU A 143 -7.37 -18.69 -19.12
CA LEU A 143 -7.81 -19.13 -17.80
C LEU A 143 -8.20 -20.61 -17.83
N GLY A 144 -7.63 -21.38 -16.91
CA GLY A 144 -7.85 -22.83 -16.82
C GLY A 144 -6.88 -23.68 -17.66
N CYS A 145 -6.01 -23.07 -18.45
CA CYS A 145 -4.97 -23.79 -19.18
C CYS A 145 -3.67 -23.89 -18.35
N SER A 146 -3.19 -25.11 -18.12
CA SER A 146 -1.93 -25.38 -17.44
C SER A 146 -0.76 -25.65 -18.39
N SER A 147 -1.02 -25.67 -19.71
CA SER A 147 -0.03 -26.03 -20.71
C SER A 147 0.97 -24.91 -20.99
N VAL A 148 2.13 -25.28 -21.53
CA VAL A 148 3.17 -24.35 -21.97
C VAL A 148 2.74 -23.75 -23.31
N GLY A 149 2.78 -22.43 -23.42
CA GLY A 149 2.42 -21.76 -24.66
C GLY A 149 3.49 -22.00 -25.72
N ARG A 150 3.13 -22.63 -26.84
CA ARG A 150 4.07 -22.92 -27.94
C ARG A 150 4.04 -21.86 -29.03
N THR A 151 3.06 -20.98 -28.95
CA THR A 151 2.82 -19.90 -29.89
C THR A 151 2.67 -18.61 -29.11
N GLU A 152 3.10 -17.49 -29.69
CA GLU A 152 2.93 -16.17 -29.09
C GLU A 152 2.31 -15.20 -30.10
N CYS A 153 1.42 -14.33 -29.62
CA CYS A 153 0.89 -13.24 -30.43
C CYS A 153 1.93 -12.11 -30.49
N SER A 154 2.40 -11.76 -31.70
CA SER A 154 3.45 -10.75 -31.89
C SER A 154 3.04 -9.35 -31.41
N LYS A 155 1.73 -9.06 -31.41
CA LYS A 155 1.16 -7.76 -31.00
C LYS A 155 0.89 -7.68 -29.50
N CYS A 156 0.39 -8.78 -28.93
CA CYS A 156 -0.01 -8.82 -27.53
C CYS A 156 1.10 -9.31 -26.60
N ASP A 157 2.15 -9.95 -27.13
CA ASP A 157 3.25 -10.54 -26.35
C ASP A 157 2.70 -11.51 -25.28
N VAL A 158 1.74 -12.34 -25.69
CA VAL A 158 1.08 -13.36 -24.86
C VAL A 158 1.21 -14.73 -25.51
N ASP A 159 1.42 -15.75 -24.68
CA ASP A 159 1.60 -17.12 -25.15
C ASP A 159 0.29 -17.89 -25.13
N LEU A 160 0.07 -18.66 -26.18
CA LEU A 160 -1.08 -19.51 -26.41
C LEU A 160 -0.60 -20.95 -26.61
N ASP A 161 -1.47 -21.88 -26.29
CA ASP A 161 -1.23 -23.28 -26.64
C ASP A 161 -1.77 -23.57 -28.05
N LYS A 162 -1.20 -24.59 -28.71
CA LYS A 162 -1.59 -24.94 -30.09
C LYS A 162 -3.07 -25.29 -30.24
N SER A 163 -3.73 -25.78 -29.18
CA SER A 163 -5.14 -26.16 -29.22
C SER A 163 -6.09 -24.96 -29.13
N SER A 164 -5.60 -23.89 -28.51
CA SER A 164 -6.31 -22.64 -28.31
C SER A 164 -6.17 -21.64 -29.46
N ASP A 165 -5.13 -21.81 -30.29
CA ASP A 165 -4.96 -21.04 -31.53
C ASP A 165 -6.09 -21.33 -32.53
N ILE A 166 -6.49 -22.60 -32.65
CA ILE A 166 -7.50 -23.07 -33.63
C ILE A 166 -8.91 -22.56 -33.31
N LYS A 167 -9.20 -22.27 -32.03
CA LYS A 167 -10.53 -21.81 -31.60
C LYS A 167 -10.75 -20.30 -31.79
N ASN A 168 -9.70 -19.53 -32.04
CA ASN A 168 -9.77 -18.08 -32.21
C ASN A 168 -9.68 -17.62 -33.68
N THR A 169 -9.47 -18.56 -34.61
CA THR A 169 -9.40 -18.32 -36.06
C THR A 169 -10.66 -18.74 -36.83
N ALA A 170 -11.72 -19.15 -36.13
CA ALA A 170 -13.05 -19.44 -36.70
C ALA A 170 -14.06 -18.36 -36.29
#